data_AF-A0A931T5I9-F1
#
_entry.id   AF-A0A931T5I9-F1
#
_cell.length_a   1.000
_cell.length_b   1.000
_cell.length_c   1.000
_cell.angle_alpha   90.00
_cell.angle_beta   90.00
_cell.angle_gamma   90.00
#
_symmetry.space_group_name_H-M   'P 1'
#
loop_
_entity.id
_entity.type
_entity.pdbx_description
1 polymer ?
#
loop_
_entity_poly.entity_id
_entity_poly.type
_entity_poly.pdbx_seq_one_letter_code
_entity_poly.pdbx_strand_id
1 'polypeptide(L)'
;MNEEKPLSPAQAQYVLNRLVEDGLISARDVARYLASMQGEIRALENRLVHLRSLSTDTEAPVRRRRGRRGRRAAAGRPRAAGAAVKPAAPAKAAAALSPKQRTSRQLQGVYMSLIRQFPKSKRAAIKALAKEKDRQAAVDMMQAALAKKK
;
A
#
# COMPACT_ATOMS: atom_id res chain seq x y z
N MET A 1 -14.96 10.69 38.51
CA MET A 1 -14.17 9.98 37.49
C MET A 1 -13.88 8.61 38.07
N ASN A 2 -14.41 7.54 37.49
CA ASN A 2 -14.15 6.19 38.01
C ASN A 2 -12.74 5.79 37.58
N GLU A 3 -11.84 5.63 38.55
CA GLU A 3 -10.53 5.03 38.30
C GLU A 3 -10.73 3.54 38.05
N GLU A 4 -10.70 3.14 36.78
CA GLU A 4 -10.68 1.73 36.41
C GLU A 4 -9.30 1.16 36.77
N LYS A 5 -9.26 0.33 37.80
CA LYS A 5 -8.04 -0.39 38.19
C LYS A 5 -7.63 -1.31 37.04
N PRO A 6 -6.43 -1.16 36.45
CA PRO A 6 -6.01 -2.01 35.36
C PRO A 6 -5.89 -3.46 35.84
N LEU A 7 -6.38 -4.39 35.02
CA LEU A 7 -6.27 -5.82 35.28
C LEU A 7 -4.79 -6.21 35.34
N SER A 8 -4.44 -7.05 36.33
CA SER A 8 -3.13 -7.70 36.36
C SER A 8 -2.94 -8.56 35.09
N PRO A 9 -1.72 -8.75 34.57
CA PRO A 9 -1.47 -9.59 33.40
C PRO A 9 -2.08 -10.99 33.51
N ALA A 10 -1.99 -11.60 34.70
CA ALA A 10 -2.58 -12.93 34.95
C ALA A 10 -4.11 -12.89 34.90
N GLN A 11 -4.74 -11.82 35.41
CA GLN A 11 -6.19 -11.64 35.34
C GLN A 11 -6.65 -11.40 33.90
N ALA A 12 -5.91 -10.61 33.13
CA ALA A 12 -6.21 -10.36 31.72
C ALA A 12 -6.14 -11.66 30.90
N GLN A 13 -5.12 -12.50 31.14
CA GLN A 13 -4.99 -13.79 30.47
C GLN A 13 -6.15 -14.73 30.82
N TYR A 14 -6.53 -14.79 32.11
CA TYR A 14 -7.67 -15.57 32.56
C TYR A 14 -8.98 -15.14 31.88
N VAL A 15 -9.26 -13.83 31.85
CA VAL A 15 -10.46 -13.27 31.21
C VAL A 15 -10.46 -13.56 29.70
N LEU A 16 -9.33 -13.40 29.02
CA LEU A 16 -9.22 -13.69 27.58
C LEU A 16 -9.47 -15.16 27.27
N ASN A 17 -8.90 -16.08 28.05
CA ASN A 17 -9.15 -17.50 27.89
C ASN A 17 -10.64 -17.82 28.09
N ARG A 18 -11.26 -17.21 29.11
CA ARG A 18 -12.68 -17.43 29.38
C ARG A 18 -13.59 -16.93 28.25
N LEU A 19 -13.31 -15.76 27.70
CA LEU A 19 -14.05 -15.21 26.56
C LEU A 19 -13.90 -16.05 25.28
N VAL A 20 -12.77 -16.76 25.13
CA VAL A 20 -12.55 -17.70 24.02
C VAL A 20 -13.31 -19.00 24.24
N GLU A 21 -13.28 -19.55 25.46
CA GLU A 21 -14.05 -20.75 25.84
C GLU A 21 -15.57 -20.54 25.67
N ASP A 22 -16.06 -19.37 26.10
CA ASP A 22 -17.47 -19.00 25.99
C ASP A 22 -17.87 -18.64 24.53
N GLY A 23 -16.92 -18.68 23.59
CA GLY A 23 -17.16 -18.42 22.15
C GLY A 23 -17.48 -16.97 21.81
N LEU A 24 -17.31 -16.05 22.78
CA LEU A 24 -17.60 -14.62 22.61
C LEU A 24 -16.54 -13.93 21.75
N ILE A 25 -15.29 -14.42 21.80
CA ILE A 25 -14.18 -13.91 21.01
C ILE A 25 -13.42 -15.09 20.41
N SER A 26 -13.07 -15.01 19.12
CA SER A 26 -12.19 -16.02 18.52
C SER A 26 -10.73 -15.76 18.88
N ALA A 27 -9.94 -16.82 19.11
CA ALA A 27 -8.48 -16.72 19.20
C ALA A 27 -7.86 -15.99 17.99
N ARG A 28 -8.50 -16.09 16.82
CA ARG A 28 -8.08 -15.37 15.61
C ARG A 28 -8.24 -13.86 15.74
N ASP A 29 -9.27 -13.39 16.43
CA ASP A 29 -9.53 -11.96 16.62
C ASP A 29 -8.53 -11.37 17.61
N VAL A 30 -8.19 -12.09 18.68
CA VAL A 30 -7.11 -11.72 19.60
C VAL A 30 -5.79 -11.59 18.83
N ALA A 31 -5.44 -12.59 18.00
CA ALA A 31 -4.22 -12.55 17.19
C ALA A 31 -4.21 -11.37 16.20
N ARG A 32 -5.34 -11.06 15.57
CA ARG A 32 -5.47 -9.90 14.66
C ARG A 32 -5.28 -8.59 15.41
N TYR A 33 -5.87 -8.46 16.59
CA TYR A 33 -5.74 -7.27 17.43
C TYR A 33 -4.29 -7.05 17.88
N LEU A 34 -3.62 -8.11 18.36
CA LEU A 34 -2.20 -8.05 18.72
C LEU A 34 -1.32 -7.62 17.54
N ALA A 35 -1.55 -8.17 16.34
CA ALA A 35 -0.82 -7.78 15.14
C ALA A 35 -1.06 -6.30 14.76
N SER A 36 -2.29 -5.81 14.93
CA SER A 36 -2.62 -4.39 14.71
C SER A 36 -1.88 -3.49 15.70
N MET A 37 -1.87 -3.83 16.99
CA MET A 37 -1.14 -3.07 18.01
C MET A 37 0.36 -3.04 17.75
N GLN A 38 0.98 -4.16 17.38
CA GLN A 38 2.39 -4.17 17.00
C GLN A 38 2.70 -3.29 15.78
N GLY A 39 1.79 -3.25 14.80
CA GLY A 39 1.89 -2.33 13.67
C GLY A 39 1.81 -0.86 14.09
N GLU A 40 0.93 -0.53 15.02
CA GLU A 40 0.77 0.83 15.56
C GLU A 40 1.99 1.26 16.38
N ILE A 41 2.52 0.39 17.24
CA ILE A 41 3.76 0.65 18.00
C ILE A 41 4.89 1.01 17.03
N ARG A 42 5.11 0.21 15.98
CA ARG A 42 6.13 0.50 14.95
C ARG A 42 5.89 1.83 14.24
N ALA A 43 4.63 2.17 13.97
CA ALA A 43 4.28 3.45 13.35
C ALA A 43 4.61 4.63 14.27
N LEU A 44 4.34 4.50 15.57
CA LEU A 44 4.68 5.48 16.59
C LEU A 44 6.19 5.62 16.76
N GLU A 45 6.93 4.51 16.81
CA GLU A 45 8.40 4.50 16.86
C GLU A 45 9.01 5.22 15.66
N ASN A 46 8.56 4.90 14.44
CA ASN A 46 9.01 5.57 13.22
C ASN A 46 8.73 7.08 13.27
N ARG A 47 7.56 7.47 13.78
CA ARG A 47 7.21 8.88 13.96
C ARG A 47 8.10 9.56 14.99
N LEU A 48 8.41 8.90 16.11
CA LEU A 48 9.32 9.43 17.13
C LEU A 48 10.73 9.60 16.57
N VAL A 49 11.24 8.64 15.80
CA VAL A 49 12.53 8.75 15.11
C VAL A 49 12.55 9.95 14.16
N HIS A 50 11.51 10.11 13.35
CA HIS A 50 11.37 11.25 12.44
C HIS A 50 11.29 12.59 13.18
N LEU A 51 10.59 12.65 14.31
CA LEU A 51 10.54 13.87 15.13
C LEU A 51 11.91 14.18 15.75
N ARG A 52 12.64 13.15 16.19
CA ARG A 52 14.00 13.30 16.72
C ARG A 52 14.96 13.80 15.66
N SER A 53 14.93 13.26 14.43
CA SER A 53 15.79 13.75 13.35
C SER A 53 15.51 15.20 12.99
N LEU A 54 14.24 15.62 13.00
CA LEU A 54 13.90 17.04 12.78
C LEU A 54 14.35 17.95 13.93
N SER A 55 14.40 17.43 15.17
CA SER A 55 14.89 18.20 16.32
C SER A 55 16.40 18.29 16.42
N THR A 56 17.15 17.35 15.82
CA THR A 56 18.63 17.44 15.75
C THR A 56 19.11 18.39 14.66
N ASP A 57 18.25 18.73 13.69
CA ASP A 57 18.59 19.59 12.55
C ASP A 57 18.27 21.09 12.79
N THR A 58 17.95 21.51 14.01
CA THR A 58 17.68 22.93 14.35
C THR A 58 18.93 23.83 14.49
N GLU A 59 20.00 23.53 13.76
CA GLU A 59 21.04 24.51 13.37
C GLU A 59 21.33 24.41 11.87
N ALA A 60 20.40 24.79 10.98
CA ALA A 60 20.70 25.36 9.66
C ALA A 60 19.43 25.78 8.89
N PRO A 61 19.50 26.83 8.04
CA PRO A 61 18.32 27.58 7.65
C PRO A 61 17.54 26.99 6.46
N VAL A 62 16.23 27.14 6.61
CA VAL A 62 15.15 27.24 5.62
C VAL A 62 15.61 27.37 4.16
N ARG A 63 15.51 26.27 3.40
CA ARG A 63 15.29 26.33 1.94
C ARG A 63 13.85 25.95 1.62
N ARG A 64 13.02 26.99 1.46
CA ARG A 64 11.75 26.90 0.73
C ARG A 64 12.07 26.56 -0.73
N ARG A 65 11.50 25.50 -1.29
CA ARG A 65 10.90 25.53 -2.65
C ARG A 65 10.02 24.31 -2.96
N ARG A 66 8.71 24.58 -2.90
CA ARG A 66 7.64 24.21 -3.84
C ARG A 66 7.59 22.76 -4.36
N GLY A 67 6.60 22.03 -3.81
CA GLY A 67 5.46 21.64 -4.63
C GLY A 67 5.34 20.15 -4.99
N ARG A 68 4.64 19.38 -4.16
CA ARG A 68 3.77 18.30 -4.67
C ARG A 68 2.58 18.06 -3.76
N ARG A 69 1.58 18.95 -3.89
CA ARG A 69 0.19 18.63 -3.53
C ARG A 69 -0.29 17.49 -4.44
N GLY A 70 -0.89 16.46 -3.85
CA GLY A 70 -1.84 15.60 -4.56
C GLY A 70 -1.72 14.11 -4.30
N ARG A 71 -2.17 13.65 -3.12
CA ARG A 71 -3.17 12.56 -3.00
C ARG A 71 -3.63 12.44 -1.56
N ARG A 72 -4.63 13.25 -1.22
CA ARG A 72 -5.54 12.95 -0.11
C ARG A 72 -6.35 11.72 -0.48
N ALA A 73 -6.55 10.88 0.52
CA ALA A 73 -7.44 9.73 0.53
C ALA A 73 -8.82 10.11 -0.03
N ALA A 74 -9.35 9.27 -0.91
CA ALA A 74 -10.78 9.28 -1.23
C ALA A 74 -11.52 8.65 -0.04
N ALA A 75 -11.79 9.47 0.97
CA ALA A 75 -12.89 9.24 1.88
C ALA A 75 -14.19 9.63 1.18
N GLY A 76 -15.20 8.76 1.21
CA GLY A 76 -16.57 9.12 0.84
C GLY A 76 -17.23 8.24 -0.22
N ARG A 77 -17.70 7.06 0.18
CA ARG A 77 -19.03 6.58 -0.21
C ARG A 77 -19.51 5.52 0.80
N PRO A 78 -20.51 5.79 1.65
CA PRO A 78 -21.22 4.72 2.32
C PRO A 78 -22.15 4.07 1.28
N ARG A 79 -21.96 2.79 1.00
CA ARG A 79 -22.93 2.03 0.20
C ARG A 79 -23.43 0.87 1.06
N ALA A 80 -24.69 1.03 1.49
CA ALA A 80 -25.66 0.04 1.92
C ALA A 80 -25.16 -1.16 2.75
N ALA A 81 -25.61 -1.19 4.00
CA ALA A 81 -25.77 -2.40 4.78
C ALA A 81 -26.52 -3.47 3.98
N GLY A 82 -26.12 -4.73 4.12
CA GLY A 82 -26.89 -5.88 3.65
C GLY A 82 -26.32 -6.63 2.44
N ALA A 83 -25.09 -7.13 2.54
CA ALA A 83 -24.72 -8.38 1.89
C ALA A 83 -23.55 -8.98 2.67
N ALA A 84 -23.74 -10.17 3.23
CA ALA A 84 -22.71 -10.92 3.94
C ALA A 84 -21.51 -11.17 3.02
N VAL A 85 -20.47 -10.35 3.16
CA VAL A 85 -19.19 -10.55 2.47
C VAL A 85 -18.48 -11.68 3.22
N LYS A 86 -18.52 -12.87 2.63
CA LYS A 86 -17.71 -14.03 3.06
C LYS A 86 -16.27 -13.57 3.32
N PRO A 87 -15.63 -13.98 4.43
CA PRO A 87 -14.28 -13.54 4.74
C PRO A 87 -13.33 -13.97 3.62
N ALA A 88 -12.72 -13.00 2.95
CA ALA A 88 -11.71 -13.24 1.93
C ALA A 88 -10.59 -14.10 2.54
N ALA A 89 -10.29 -15.22 1.89
CA ALA A 89 -9.22 -16.13 2.28
C ALA A 89 -7.90 -15.38 2.48
N PRO A 90 -7.02 -15.83 3.40
CA PRO A 90 -5.74 -15.19 3.62
C PRO A 90 -4.96 -15.16 2.30
N ALA A 91 -4.59 -13.95 1.87
CA ALA A 91 -3.79 -13.74 0.67
C ALA A 91 -2.47 -14.49 0.85
N LYS A 92 -2.29 -15.58 0.10
CA LYS A 92 -1.05 -16.35 0.05
C LYS A 92 0.11 -15.37 -0.15
N ALA A 93 1.09 -15.37 0.76
CA ALA A 93 2.26 -14.53 0.66
C ALA A 93 2.89 -14.70 -0.73
N ALA A 94 2.86 -13.65 -1.55
CA ALA A 94 3.27 -13.73 -2.93
C ALA A 94 4.77 -14.08 -2.98
N ALA A 95 5.11 -15.18 -3.64
CA ALA A 95 6.49 -15.59 -3.82
C ALA A 95 7.32 -14.44 -4.42
N ALA A 96 8.55 -14.29 -3.91
CA ALA A 96 9.46 -13.25 -4.37
C ALA A 96 9.69 -13.37 -5.88
N LEU A 97 9.38 -12.30 -6.62
CA LEU A 97 9.52 -12.27 -8.08
C LEU A 97 10.97 -12.47 -8.51
N SER A 98 11.17 -13.38 -9.46
CA SER A 98 12.45 -13.58 -10.14
C SER A 98 12.93 -12.27 -10.80
N PRO A 99 14.25 -12.01 -10.89
CA PRO A 99 14.80 -10.83 -11.56
C PRO A 99 14.25 -10.64 -13.00
N LYS A 100 14.12 -11.71 -13.78
CA LYS A 100 13.55 -11.67 -15.14
C LYS A 100 12.07 -11.25 -15.15
N GLN A 101 11.32 -11.62 -14.12
CA GLN A 101 9.93 -11.20 -13.98
C GLN A 101 9.82 -9.74 -13.54
N ARG A 102 10.76 -9.25 -12.71
CA ARG A 102 10.82 -7.84 -12.31
C ARG A 102 11.07 -6.94 -13.51
N THR A 103 12.05 -7.25 -14.35
CA THR A 103 12.34 -6.46 -15.56
C THR A 103 11.15 -6.46 -16.51
N SER A 104 10.54 -7.62 -16.76
CA SER A 104 9.33 -7.71 -17.60
C SER A 104 8.18 -6.85 -17.07
N ARG A 105 7.94 -6.84 -15.75
CA ARG A 105 6.93 -5.98 -15.11
C ARG A 105 7.27 -4.50 -15.19
N GLN A 106 8.54 -4.13 -15.05
CA GLN A 106 8.98 -2.75 -15.20
C GLN A 106 8.72 -2.26 -16.63
N LEU A 107 9.09 -3.04 -17.65
CA LEU A 107 8.83 -2.73 -19.05
C LEU A 107 7.32 -2.64 -19.34
N GLN A 108 6.52 -3.54 -18.77
CA GLN A 108 5.06 -3.47 -18.88
C GLN A 108 4.51 -2.18 -18.26
N GLY A 109 5.02 -1.77 -17.10
CA GLY A 109 4.63 -0.52 -16.44
C GLY A 109 4.95 0.71 -17.28
N VAL A 110 6.17 0.78 -17.84
CA VAL A 110 6.61 1.87 -18.74
C VAL A 110 5.77 1.88 -20.03
N TYR A 111 5.58 0.71 -20.65
CA TYR A 111 4.73 0.59 -21.84
C TYR A 111 3.29 1.08 -21.58
N MET A 112 2.70 0.67 -20.45
CA MET A 112 1.34 1.08 -20.05
C MET A 112 1.22 2.57 -19.75
N SER A 113 2.27 3.22 -19.23
CA SER A 113 2.23 4.66 -18.98
C SER A 113 2.34 5.46 -20.29
N LEU A 114 3.18 5.01 -21.23
CA LEU A 114 3.39 5.66 -22.53
C LEU A 114 2.16 5.52 -23.44
N ILE A 115 1.59 4.32 -23.59
CA ILE A 115 0.45 4.09 -24.49
C ILE A 115 -0.80 4.92 -24.13
N ARG A 116 -0.94 5.31 -22.85
CA ARG A 116 -2.02 6.19 -22.38
C ARG A 116 -1.94 7.60 -22.95
N GLN A 117 -0.75 8.05 -23.35
CA GLN A 117 -0.52 9.37 -23.94
C GLN A 117 -0.88 9.42 -25.43
N PHE A 118 -1.00 8.26 -26.09
CA PHE A 118 -1.38 8.17 -27.49
C PHE A 118 -2.90 8.14 -27.69
N PRO A 119 -3.42 8.68 -28.81
CA PRO A 119 -4.85 8.61 -29.15
C PRO A 119 -5.28 7.17 -29.42
N LYS A 120 -6.57 6.86 -29.19
CA LYS A 120 -7.12 5.49 -29.28
C LYS A 120 -6.83 4.82 -30.64
N SER A 121 -6.87 5.58 -31.73
CA SER A 121 -6.58 5.09 -33.09
C SER A 121 -5.17 4.46 -33.22
N LYS A 122 -4.16 5.07 -32.58
CA LYS A 122 -2.76 4.59 -32.66
C LYS A 122 -2.46 3.45 -31.67
N ARG A 123 -3.29 3.26 -30.64
CA ARG A 123 -3.04 2.24 -29.61
C ARG A 123 -3.12 0.82 -30.15
N ALA A 124 -4.00 0.55 -31.13
CA ALA A 124 -4.12 -0.78 -31.72
C ALA A 124 -2.83 -1.19 -32.45
N ALA A 125 -2.29 -0.30 -33.28
CA ALA A 125 -1.02 -0.53 -33.98
C ALA A 125 0.16 -0.74 -33.00
N ILE A 126 0.24 0.08 -31.95
CA ILE A 126 1.29 -0.06 -30.92
C ILE A 126 1.16 -1.37 -30.14
N LYS A 127 -0.05 -1.88 -29.91
CA LYS A 127 -0.28 -3.19 -29.29
C LYS A 127 0.14 -4.34 -30.22
N ALA A 128 -0.16 -4.23 -31.51
CA ALA A 128 0.28 -5.22 -32.50
C ALA A 128 1.82 -5.29 -32.54
N LEU A 129 2.48 -4.13 -32.62
CA LEU A 129 3.95 -4.05 -32.63
C LEU A 129 4.58 -4.62 -31.35
N ALA A 130 3.99 -4.35 -30.18
CA ALA A 130 4.49 -4.91 -28.91
C ALA A 130 4.34 -6.43 -28.80
N LYS A 131 3.40 -7.03 -29.56
CA LYS A 131 3.22 -8.48 -29.64
C LYS A 131 4.21 -9.11 -30.62
N GLU A 132 4.57 -8.39 -31.68
CA GLU A 132 5.41 -8.88 -32.78
C GLU A 132 6.91 -8.69 -32.54
N LYS A 133 7.34 -7.53 -32.01
CA LYS A 133 8.75 -7.12 -31.88
C LYS A 133 9.22 -6.93 -30.43
N ASP A 134 8.46 -7.45 -29.48
CA ASP A 134 8.62 -7.24 -28.04
C ASP A 134 8.27 -5.85 -27.50
N ARG A 135 8.01 -5.82 -26.19
CA ARG A 135 7.62 -4.60 -25.46
C ARG A 135 8.70 -3.53 -25.42
N GLN A 136 9.97 -3.92 -25.47
CA GLN A 136 11.09 -2.99 -25.44
C GLN A 136 11.09 -2.10 -26.69
N ALA A 137 11.04 -2.71 -27.88
CA ALA A 137 10.99 -1.98 -29.14
C ALA A 137 9.78 -1.04 -29.22
N ALA A 138 8.64 -1.46 -28.66
CA ALA A 138 7.46 -0.60 -28.59
C ALA A 138 7.64 0.59 -27.65
N VAL A 139 8.33 0.43 -26.51
CA VAL A 139 8.67 1.52 -25.58
C VAL A 139 9.60 2.52 -26.27
N ASP A 140 10.65 2.06 -26.92
CA ASP A 140 11.63 2.92 -27.58
C ASP A 140 10.99 3.74 -28.71
N MET A 141 10.16 3.11 -29.54
CA MET A 141 9.38 3.80 -30.58
C MET A 141 8.43 4.84 -29.98
N MET A 142 7.71 4.52 -28.90
CA MET A 142 6.80 5.45 -28.25
C MET A 142 7.54 6.65 -27.63
N GLN A 143 8.71 6.41 -27.03
CA GLN A 143 9.54 7.49 -26.48
C GLN A 143 10.05 8.40 -27.61
N ALA A 144 10.53 7.84 -28.71
CA ALA A 144 10.96 8.62 -29.87
C ALA A 144 9.81 9.45 -30.47
N ALA A 145 8.60 8.88 -30.56
CA ALA A 145 7.43 9.58 -31.06
C ALA A 145 6.96 10.72 -30.12
N LEU A 146 7.17 10.59 -28.81
CA LEU A 146 6.87 11.65 -27.84
C LEU A 146 7.96 12.73 -27.80
N ALA A 147 9.23 12.36 -27.99
CA ALA A 147 10.33 13.30 -28.08
C ALA A 147 10.15 14.26 -29.28
N LYS A 148 9.69 13.74 -30.43
CA LYS A 148 9.37 14.55 -31.63
C LYS A 148 8.16 15.48 -31.47
N LYS A 149 7.37 15.32 -30.40
CA LYS A 149 6.18 16.13 -30.14
C LYS A 149 6.46 17.31 -29.21
N LYS A 150 7.65 17.37 -28.60
CA LYS A 150 8.14 18.54 -27.87
C LYS A 150 8.90 19.45 -28.83
#